data_AF-A0A1Y1N1W2-F1
#
_entry.id   AF-A0A1Y1N1W2-F1
#
_cell.length_a   1.000
_cell.length_b   1.000
_cell.length_c   1.000
_cell.angle_alpha   90.00
_cell.angle_beta   90.00
_cell.angle_gamma   90.00
#
_symmetry.space_group_name_H-M   'P 1'
#
loop_
_entity.id
_entity.type
_entity.pdbx_description
1 polymer ?
#
loop_
_entity_poly.entity_id
_entity_poly.type
_entity_poly.pdbx_seq_one_letter_code
_entity_poly.pdbx_strand_id
1 'polypeptide(L)'
;KTRCAMRRYLLNVSYIGTLFRGLQRQVGVAEAEGRANDFLTVQGQIEFGLKRLHPVNDPCVVLSSRTDAGVHALHNTMHVDLQREGEMPYQPSYISARLNQHFMKNEIPIRVLSTYLVPDDFHCRHKAISRTYLYRLVVIKDNTTMITQHLPLQEFDRSIYISSSEFNFEKLKEATRLFVGHHDFRSFMHKASKAPDLITRKVMEKCEVLETRPFWSESYAWPYCVSANRENYKAYEITLKGSGFLHKQVRRTVASLIAVAK
;
A
#
# COMPACT_ATOMS: atom_id res chain seq x y z
N LYS A 1 -13.19 37.95 18.72
CA LYS A 1 -13.33 36.50 18.43
C LYS A 1 -12.34 36.16 17.32
N THR A 2 -11.22 35.53 17.65
CA THR A 2 -10.21 35.12 16.66
C THR A 2 -10.84 34.10 15.72
N ARG A 3 -10.81 34.34 14.41
CA ARG A 3 -11.48 33.49 13.43
C ARG A 3 -10.66 32.21 13.24
N CYS A 4 -11.14 31.07 13.76
CA CYS A 4 -10.51 29.76 13.54
C CYS A 4 -10.74 29.31 12.09
N ALA A 5 -9.70 29.36 11.25
CA ALA A 5 -9.80 28.95 9.85
C ALA A 5 -9.54 27.45 9.69
N MET A 6 -10.46 26.76 9.01
CA MET A 6 -10.28 25.37 8.57
C MET A 6 -9.41 25.35 7.31
N ARG A 7 -8.46 24.42 7.24
CA ARG A 7 -7.49 24.32 6.15
C ARG A 7 -7.29 22.87 5.74
N ARG A 8 -7.23 22.61 4.43
CA ARG A 8 -7.03 21.27 3.88
C ARG A 8 -5.56 20.94 3.67
N TYR A 9 -5.16 19.76 4.12
CA TYR A 9 -3.81 19.25 3.96
C TYR A 9 -3.81 17.92 3.21
N LEU A 10 -2.91 17.78 2.24
CA LEU A 10 -2.58 16.52 1.58
C LEU A 10 -1.39 15.89 2.30
N LEU A 11 -1.56 14.67 2.78
CA LEU A 11 -0.51 13.85 3.40
C LEU A 11 -0.10 12.75 2.43
N ASN A 12 1.20 12.65 2.20
CA ASN A 12 1.84 11.55 1.52
C ASN A 12 2.43 10.61 2.58
N VAL A 13 2.02 9.35 2.58
CA VAL A 13 2.36 8.38 3.63
C VAL A 13 2.91 7.09 3.05
N SER A 14 3.80 6.44 3.79
CA SER A 14 4.20 5.05 3.58
C SER A 14 3.93 4.24 4.84
N TYR A 15 3.74 2.93 4.69
CA TYR A 15 3.51 2.04 5.82
C TYR A 15 3.80 0.58 5.51
N ILE A 16 4.20 -0.17 6.53
CA ILE A 16 4.24 -1.63 6.50
C ILE A 16 2.89 -2.15 6.98
N GLY A 17 2.11 -2.72 6.07
CA GLY A 17 0.73 -3.17 6.29
C GLY A 17 0.53 -4.36 7.22
N THR A 18 1.59 -5.12 7.56
CA THR A 18 1.49 -6.44 8.21
C THR A 18 0.68 -6.42 9.50
N LEU A 19 0.84 -5.38 10.32
CA LEU A 19 0.15 -5.24 11.62
C LEU A 19 -1.26 -4.63 11.52
N PHE A 20 -1.69 -4.23 10.31
CA PHE A 20 -2.95 -3.53 10.10
C PHE A 20 -4.02 -4.41 9.42
N ARG A 21 -5.26 -4.24 9.85
CA ARG A 21 -6.50 -4.80 9.26
C ARG A 21 -6.93 -4.10 7.97
N GLY A 22 -6.01 -3.36 7.35
CA GLY A 22 -6.21 -2.56 6.15
C GLY A 22 -6.06 -1.07 6.43
N LEU A 23 -6.20 -0.27 5.38
CA LEU A 23 -6.03 1.17 5.52
C LEU A 23 -7.27 1.87 6.06
N GLN A 24 -8.48 1.49 5.62
CA GLN A 24 -9.71 2.18 6.02
C GLN A 24 -10.20 1.68 7.38
N ARG A 25 -10.64 2.62 8.22
CA ARG A 25 -11.26 2.36 9.53
C ARG A 25 -12.48 1.43 9.42
N GLN A 26 -12.61 0.51 10.38
CA GLN A 26 -13.74 -0.43 10.46
C GLN A 26 -14.53 -0.20 11.75
N VAL A 27 -15.45 0.78 11.69
CA VAL A 27 -16.17 1.33 12.85
C VAL A 27 -16.94 0.26 13.65
N GLY A 28 -17.57 -0.71 12.99
CA GLY A 28 -18.38 -1.73 13.66
C GLY A 28 -17.63 -2.74 14.53
N VAL A 29 -16.31 -2.89 14.38
CA VAL A 29 -15.50 -3.82 15.20
C VAL A 29 -14.95 -3.12 16.44
N ALA A 30 -14.52 -1.86 16.30
CA ALA A 30 -13.99 -1.08 17.43
C ALA A 30 -15.09 -0.72 18.45
N GLU A 31 -16.27 -0.34 17.98
CA GLU A 31 -17.41 -0.01 18.85
C GLU A 31 -17.96 -1.25 19.58
N ALA A 32 -18.02 -2.41 18.90
CA ALA A 32 -18.41 -3.68 19.50
C ALA A 32 -17.41 -4.20 20.55
N GLU A 33 -16.13 -3.84 20.42
CA GLU A 33 -15.06 -4.17 21.38
C GLU A 33 -14.89 -3.09 22.48
N GLY A 34 -15.76 -2.08 22.54
CA GLY A 34 -15.69 -0.99 23.54
C GLY A 34 -14.51 -0.04 23.37
N ARG A 35 -13.91 0.02 22.18
CA ARG A 35 -12.74 0.86 21.89
C ARG A 35 -13.15 2.17 21.20
N ALA A 36 -12.77 3.29 21.80
CA ALA A 36 -13.02 4.62 21.25
C ALA A 36 -12.23 4.93 19.96
N ASN A 37 -11.13 4.21 19.69
CA ASN A 37 -10.27 4.43 18.54
C ASN A 37 -9.87 3.10 17.88
N ASP A 38 -9.87 3.05 16.55
CA ASP A 38 -9.42 1.90 15.75
C ASP A 38 -7.91 1.99 15.47
N PHE A 39 -7.11 1.48 16.39
CA PHE A 39 -5.65 1.44 16.24
C PHE A 39 -5.14 0.34 15.30
N LEU A 40 -6.04 -0.49 14.77
CA LEU A 40 -5.69 -1.62 13.90
C LEU A 40 -5.79 -1.27 12.42
N THR A 41 -6.13 -0.03 12.09
CA THR A 41 -6.12 0.48 10.71
C THR A 41 -5.17 1.66 10.56
N VAL A 42 -4.62 1.82 9.35
CA VAL A 42 -3.71 2.95 9.05
C VAL A 42 -4.42 4.29 9.23
N GLN A 43 -5.68 4.39 8.80
CA GLN A 43 -6.52 5.57 8.97
C GLN A 43 -6.65 5.94 10.45
N GLY A 44 -7.04 5.00 11.31
CA GLY A 44 -7.27 5.31 12.72
C GLY A 44 -5.99 5.72 13.46
N GLN A 45 -4.84 5.13 13.12
CA GLN A 45 -3.54 5.57 13.66
C GLN A 45 -3.20 7.01 13.24
N ILE A 46 -3.44 7.36 11.97
CA ILE A 46 -3.17 8.72 11.47
C ILE A 46 -4.12 9.73 12.10
N GLU A 47 -5.42 9.43 12.16
CA GLU A 47 -6.42 10.30 12.81
C GLU A 47 -6.07 10.53 14.28
N PHE A 48 -5.68 9.48 15.00
CA PHE A 48 -5.23 9.62 16.39
C PHE A 48 -3.95 10.45 16.52
N GLY A 49 -2.97 10.26 15.63
CA GLY A 49 -1.78 11.09 15.56
C GLY A 49 -2.10 12.56 15.31
N LEU A 50 -3.07 12.85 14.44
CA LEU A 50 -3.51 14.21 14.12
C LEU A 50 -4.14 14.92 15.31
N LYS A 51 -4.84 14.19 16.20
CA LYS A 51 -5.39 14.76 17.45
C LYS A 51 -4.30 15.35 18.36
N ARG A 52 -3.05 14.86 18.26
CA ARG A 52 -1.90 15.39 19.03
C ARG A 52 -1.45 16.78 18.57
N LEU A 53 -1.95 17.27 17.43
CA LEU A 53 -1.77 18.66 16.99
C LEU A 53 -2.72 19.63 17.72
N HIS A 54 -3.65 19.11 18.52
CA HIS A 54 -4.71 19.83 19.20
C HIS A 54 -5.54 20.71 18.24
N PRO A 55 -6.06 20.15 17.13
CA PRO A 55 -7.01 20.87 16.29
C PRO A 55 -8.32 21.08 17.05
N VAL A 56 -9.04 22.14 16.69
CA VAL A 56 -10.37 22.46 17.23
C VAL A 56 -11.40 21.42 16.78
N ASN A 57 -11.28 20.91 15.56
CA ASN A 57 -12.15 19.87 14.99
C ASN A 57 -11.58 18.46 15.21
N ASP A 58 -12.45 17.44 15.14
CA ASP A 58 -12.02 16.04 15.08
C ASP A 58 -11.43 15.74 13.68
N PRO A 59 -10.16 15.31 13.56
CA PRO A 59 -9.56 15.01 12.27
C PRO A 59 -10.17 13.75 11.65
N CYS A 60 -10.64 13.88 10.41
CA CYS A 60 -11.15 12.78 9.59
C CYS A 60 -10.42 12.76 8.25
N VAL A 61 -9.63 11.71 8.00
CA VAL A 61 -8.85 11.63 6.74
C VAL A 61 -9.70 11.03 5.62
N VAL A 62 -9.59 11.62 4.44
CA VAL A 62 -10.17 11.11 3.20
C VAL A 62 -9.07 10.45 2.37
N LEU A 63 -9.33 9.21 1.97
CA LEU A 63 -8.33 8.30 1.42
C LEU A 63 -8.33 8.33 -0.11
N SER A 64 -7.14 8.40 -0.74
CA SER A 64 -7.04 8.32 -2.21
C SER A 64 -7.24 6.90 -2.74
N SER A 65 -6.89 5.90 -1.93
CA SER A 65 -7.00 4.48 -2.23
C SER A 65 -7.24 3.69 -0.95
N ARG A 66 -7.82 2.51 -1.08
CA ARG A 66 -7.96 1.55 0.01
C ARG A 66 -6.99 0.40 -0.22
N THR A 67 -6.32 -0.04 0.83
CA THR A 67 -5.50 -1.25 0.84
C THR A 67 -6.13 -2.27 1.79
N ASP A 68 -6.08 -3.53 1.38
CA ASP A 68 -6.55 -4.67 2.19
C ASP A 68 -5.62 -4.89 3.40
N ALA A 69 -6.07 -5.68 4.38
CA ALA A 69 -5.23 -6.14 5.48
C ALA A 69 -3.90 -6.73 5.00
N GLY A 70 -2.81 -6.38 5.68
CA GLY A 70 -1.45 -6.82 5.35
C GLY A 70 -0.78 -6.08 4.18
N VAL A 71 -1.52 -5.34 3.35
CA VAL A 71 -0.93 -4.67 2.17
C VAL A 71 -0.14 -3.44 2.60
N HIS A 72 1.13 -3.35 2.19
CA HIS A 72 2.00 -2.19 2.42
C HIS A 72 1.71 -1.05 1.43
N ALA A 73 2.26 0.14 1.73
CA ALA A 73 2.35 1.22 0.76
C ALA A 73 3.72 1.90 0.83
N LEU A 74 4.39 1.99 -0.32
CA LEU A 74 5.57 2.84 -0.49
C LEU A 74 5.18 4.32 -0.54
N HIS A 75 4.01 4.61 -1.11
CA HIS A 75 3.44 5.93 -1.20
C HIS A 75 1.92 5.82 -1.38
N ASN A 76 1.17 6.31 -0.40
CA ASN A 76 -0.28 6.47 -0.45
C ASN A 76 -0.60 7.91 -0.06
N THR A 77 -1.76 8.41 -0.47
CA THR A 77 -2.15 9.79 -0.21
C THR A 77 -3.51 9.87 0.45
N MET A 78 -3.66 10.85 1.32
CA MET A 78 -4.93 11.19 1.97
C MET A 78 -4.99 12.69 2.21
N HIS A 79 -6.19 13.25 2.32
CA HIS A 79 -6.34 14.64 2.73
C HIS A 79 -7.15 14.75 4.01
N VAL A 80 -6.95 15.83 4.76
CA VAL A 80 -7.65 16.12 6.01
C VAL A 80 -7.84 17.61 6.17
N ASP A 81 -8.97 17.98 6.74
CA ASP A 81 -9.26 19.35 7.13
C ASP A 81 -8.91 19.52 8.61
N LEU A 82 -8.05 20.50 8.90
CA LEU A 82 -7.63 20.84 10.26
C LEU A 82 -7.97 22.30 10.55
N GLN A 83 -8.55 22.52 11.71
CA GLN A 83 -8.89 23.82 12.25
C GLN A 83 -7.98 24.11 13.44
N ARG A 84 -7.26 25.24 13.37
CA ARG A 84 -6.40 25.72 14.46
C ARG A 84 -7.03 26.94 15.11
N GLU A 85 -6.81 27.13 16.40
CA GLU A 85 -7.10 28.41 17.04
C GLU A 85 -6.22 29.52 16.44
N GLY A 86 -6.87 30.61 16.03
CA GLY A 86 -6.22 31.70 15.29
C GLY A 86 -6.34 31.58 13.77
N GLU A 87 -5.73 32.53 13.06
CA GLU A 87 -5.86 32.64 11.60
C GLU A 87 -4.77 31.88 10.83
N MET A 88 -3.67 31.52 11.51
CA MET A 88 -2.52 30.91 10.86
C MET A 88 -2.68 29.39 10.70
N PRO A 89 -2.52 28.84 9.48
CA PRO A 89 -2.51 27.40 9.27
C PRO A 89 -1.40 26.71 10.08
N TYR A 90 -1.56 25.41 10.35
CA TYR A 90 -0.42 24.57 10.68
C TYR A 90 0.58 24.58 9.52
N GLN A 91 1.87 24.72 9.84
CA GLN A 91 2.94 24.54 8.85
C GLN A 91 2.95 23.06 8.41
N PRO A 92 2.96 22.75 7.09
CA PRO A 92 2.90 21.36 6.63
C PRO A 92 4.05 20.48 7.17
N SER A 93 5.27 21.03 7.25
CA SER A 93 6.43 20.32 7.83
C SER A 93 6.24 19.99 9.31
N TYR A 94 5.54 20.86 10.06
CA TYR A 94 5.21 20.62 11.47
C TYR A 94 4.26 19.43 11.63
N ILE A 95 3.25 19.30 10.77
CA ILE A 95 2.33 18.16 10.74
C ILE A 95 3.12 16.86 10.53
N SER A 96 3.96 16.81 9.48
CA SER A 96 4.80 15.65 9.19
C SER A 96 5.71 15.28 10.35
N ALA A 97 6.39 16.26 10.95
CA ALA A 97 7.31 16.04 12.06
C ALA A 97 6.60 15.48 13.30
N ARG A 98 5.45 16.04 13.66
CA ARG A 98 4.67 15.59 14.83
C ARG A 98 4.09 14.19 14.64
N LEU A 99 3.54 13.89 13.47
CA LEU A 99 3.05 12.54 13.16
C LEU A 99 4.18 11.52 13.17
N ASN A 100 5.32 11.81 12.54
CA ASN A 100 6.46 10.90 12.54
C ASN A 100 7.06 10.70 13.94
N GLN A 101 7.12 11.75 14.77
CA GLN A 101 7.52 11.62 16.17
C GLN A 101 6.57 10.69 16.95
N HIS A 102 5.26 10.84 16.72
CA HIS A 102 4.26 9.98 17.34
C HIS A 102 4.42 8.52 16.90
N PHE A 103 4.53 8.25 15.60
CA PHE A 103 4.67 6.90 15.08
C PHE A 103 5.97 6.23 15.53
N MET A 104 7.09 6.95 15.50
CA MET A 104 8.38 6.45 15.99
C MET A 104 8.33 6.09 17.47
N LYS A 105 7.77 6.97 18.32
CA LYS A 105 7.70 6.72 19.78
C LYS A 105 6.85 5.52 20.15
N ASN A 106 5.86 5.18 19.34
CA ASN A 106 4.90 4.10 19.61
C ASN A 106 5.14 2.88 18.71
N GLU A 107 6.27 2.81 18.01
CA GLU A 107 6.63 1.69 17.12
C GLU A 107 5.57 1.39 16.04
N ILE A 108 4.84 2.43 15.61
CA ILE A 108 3.81 2.32 14.58
C ILE A 108 4.52 2.38 13.21
N PRO A 109 4.40 1.35 12.34
CA PRO A 109 5.16 1.28 11.10
C PRO A 109 4.52 2.13 9.98
N ILE A 110 4.30 3.41 10.26
CA ILE A 110 3.77 4.44 9.37
C ILE A 110 4.77 5.60 9.32
N ARG A 111 4.97 6.18 8.13
CA ARG A 111 5.74 7.41 7.95
C ARG A 111 4.99 8.40 7.08
N VAL A 112 4.92 9.66 7.51
CA VAL A 112 4.53 10.79 6.67
C VAL A 112 5.75 11.24 5.90
N LEU A 113 5.71 11.05 4.58
CA LEU A 113 6.77 11.41 3.65
C LEU A 113 6.79 12.92 3.39
N SER A 114 5.60 13.51 3.20
CA SER A 114 5.43 14.95 3.08
C SER A 114 3.98 15.35 3.35
N THR A 115 3.79 16.63 3.65
CA THR A 115 2.46 17.25 3.80
C THR A 115 2.44 18.53 2.97
N TYR A 116 1.31 18.82 2.35
CA TYR A 116 1.08 20.05 1.58
C TYR A 116 -0.21 20.72 2.04
N LEU A 117 -0.21 22.04 2.15
CA LEU A 117 -1.45 22.82 2.18
C LEU A 117 -2.04 22.82 0.77
N VAL A 118 -3.31 22.50 0.63
CA VAL A 118 -3.98 22.39 -0.67
C VAL A 118 -5.29 23.20 -0.66
N PRO A 119 -5.85 23.54 -1.84
CA PRO A 119 -7.15 24.21 -1.92
C PRO A 119 -8.27 23.44 -1.21
N ASP A 120 -9.26 24.15 -0.71
CA ASP A 120 -10.38 23.58 0.05
C ASP A 120 -11.30 22.67 -0.82
N ASP A 121 -11.22 22.80 -2.15
CA ASP A 121 -11.93 21.95 -3.13
C ASP A 121 -11.10 20.73 -3.58
N PHE A 122 -9.86 20.59 -3.10
CA PHE A 122 -8.99 19.47 -3.47
C PHE A 122 -9.53 18.14 -2.91
N HIS A 123 -9.62 17.11 -3.76
CA HIS A 123 -10.01 15.77 -3.34
C HIS A 123 -9.03 14.71 -3.84
N CYS A 124 -8.22 14.16 -2.92
CA CYS A 124 -7.11 13.24 -3.23
C CYS A 124 -7.52 12.04 -4.10
N ARG A 125 -8.73 11.49 -3.94
CA ARG A 125 -9.21 10.35 -4.72
C ARG A 125 -9.61 10.73 -6.15
N HIS A 126 -10.20 11.91 -6.34
CA HIS A 126 -10.79 12.33 -7.61
C HIS A 126 -9.76 13.03 -8.50
N LYS A 127 -8.77 13.69 -7.88
CA LYS A 127 -7.62 14.28 -8.59
C LYS A 127 -6.53 13.25 -8.91
N ALA A 128 -6.61 12.03 -8.38
CA ALA A 128 -5.63 10.98 -8.68
C ALA A 128 -5.76 10.49 -10.14
N ILE A 129 -4.70 10.65 -10.92
CA ILE A 129 -4.65 10.25 -12.34
C ILE A 129 -4.50 8.73 -12.49
N SER A 130 -3.61 8.13 -11.71
CA SER A 130 -3.35 6.69 -11.74
C SER A 130 -2.87 6.19 -10.39
N ARG A 131 -2.86 4.87 -10.23
CA ARG A 131 -2.34 4.14 -9.09
C ARG A 131 -1.42 3.05 -9.60
N THR A 132 -0.30 2.84 -8.92
CA THR A 132 0.68 1.81 -9.25
C THR A 132 0.80 0.85 -8.08
N TYR A 133 0.72 -0.44 -8.38
CA TYR A 133 0.96 -1.52 -7.43
C TYR A 133 2.21 -2.29 -7.85
N LEU A 134 2.99 -2.68 -6.85
CA LEU A 134 4.18 -3.50 -7.00
C LEU A 134 3.98 -4.78 -6.21
N TYR A 135 4.16 -5.92 -6.86
CA TYR A 135 4.23 -7.23 -6.23
C TYR A 135 5.64 -7.77 -6.35
N ARG A 136 6.21 -8.21 -5.23
CA ARG A 136 7.48 -8.92 -5.20
C ARG A 136 7.25 -10.41 -5.12
N LEU A 137 7.94 -11.15 -5.96
CA LEU A 137 7.88 -12.59 -6.05
C LEU A 137 9.29 -13.14 -5.84
N VAL A 138 9.40 -14.20 -5.06
CA VAL A 138 10.63 -14.97 -4.91
C VAL A 138 10.31 -16.41 -5.31
N VAL A 139 10.96 -16.86 -6.39
CA VAL A 139 10.79 -18.19 -6.98
C VAL A 139 12.01 -19.03 -6.64
N ILE A 140 11.78 -20.16 -6.00
CA ILE A 140 12.83 -21.08 -5.54
C ILE A 140 12.99 -22.18 -6.59
N LYS A 141 14.23 -22.44 -7.01
CA LYS A 141 14.53 -23.33 -8.15
C LYS A 141 14.46 -24.82 -7.78
N ASP A 142 14.66 -25.16 -6.50
CA ASP A 142 14.76 -26.56 -6.05
C ASP A 142 13.69 -26.93 -5.00
N ASN A 143 13.44 -28.25 -4.86
CA ASN A 143 12.69 -28.88 -3.76
C ASN A 143 13.40 -28.74 -2.39
N THR A 144 14.12 -27.64 -2.15
CA THR A 144 14.76 -27.38 -0.87
C THR A 144 13.65 -27.17 0.15
N THR A 145 13.48 -28.16 1.02
CA THR A 145 12.45 -28.24 2.07
C THR A 145 12.53 -27.11 3.11
N MET A 146 13.56 -26.25 3.04
CA MET A 146 13.83 -25.21 4.03
C MET A 146 13.94 -23.81 3.39
N ILE A 147 12.81 -23.34 2.84
CA ILE A 147 12.63 -21.97 2.33
C ILE A 147 13.13 -20.88 3.29
N THR A 148 13.04 -21.13 4.60
CA THR A 148 13.42 -20.19 5.66
C THR A 148 14.94 -19.97 5.77
N GLN A 149 15.77 -20.88 5.24
CA GLN A 149 17.22 -20.82 5.36
C GLN A 149 17.90 -19.98 4.29
N HIS A 150 17.27 -19.81 3.12
CA HIS A 150 17.88 -19.14 1.97
C HIS A 150 17.31 -17.75 1.70
N LEU A 151 16.25 -17.37 2.42
CA LEU A 151 15.54 -16.13 2.18
C LEU A 151 16.18 -14.96 2.95
N PRO A 152 16.43 -13.82 2.29
CA PRO A 152 16.78 -12.59 3.01
C PRO A 152 15.65 -12.20 3.96
N LEU A 153 15.97 -11.96 5.23
CA LEU A 153 15.01 -11.50 6.25
C LEU A 153 14.24 -10.26 5.77
N GLN A 154 14.86 -9.45 4.88
CA GLN A 154 14.28 -8.26 4.31
C GLN A 154 13.16 -8.52 3.29
N GLU A 155 12.99 -9.74 2.82
CA GLU A 155 11.86 -10.11 1.96
C GLU A 155 10.69 -10.68 2.78
N PHE A 156 10.93 -11.04 4.04
CA PHE A 156 9.92 -11.63 4.94
C PHE A 156 8.69 -10.72 5.07
N ASP A 157 7.51 -11.32 4.95
CA ASP A 157 6.20 -10.64 4.89
C ASP A 157 6.07 -9.53 3.83
N ARG A 158 6.99 -9.44 2.86
CA ARG A 158 7.00 -8.41 1.80
C ARG A 158 7.00 -8.98 0.38
N SER A 159 7.16 -10.29 0.25
CA SER A 159 7.25 -11.01 -1.01
C SER A 159 6.36 -12.25 -1.01
N ILE A 160 5.85 -12.60 -2.20
CA ILE A 160 5.17 -13.87 -2.44
C ILE A 160 6.21 -14.93 -2.72
N TYR A 161 6.14 -16.04 -2.00
CA TYR A 161 7.02 -17.18 -2.21
C TYR A 161 6.39 -18.22 -3.12
N ILE A 162 7.18 -18.69 -4.08
CA ILE A 162 6.78 -19.72 -5.03
C ILE A 162 7.87 -20.79 -5.03
N SER A 163 7.50 -22.00 -4.59
CA SER A 163 8.29 -23.20 -4.83
C SER A 163 7.72 -23.88 -6.07
N SER A 164 8.46 -23.86 -7.16
CA SER A 164 8.09 -24.48 -8.43
C SER A 164 9.32 -24.57 -9.32
N SER A 165 9.78 -25.80 -9.58
CA SER A 165 10.87 -26.09 -10.51
C SER A 165 10.49 -25.81 -11.97
N GLU A 166 9.19 -25.79 -12.28
CA GLU A 166 8.63 -25.59 -13.63
C GLU A 166 8.26 -24.13 -13.92
N PHE A 167 8.60 -23.20 -13.01
CA PHE A 167 8.23 -21.80 -13.14
C PHE A 167 8.76 -21.17 -14.43
N ASN A 168 7.87 -20.79 -15.33
CA ASN A 168 8.17 -20.26 -16.64
C ASN A 168 8.02 -18.73 -16.67
N PHE A 169 9.17 -18.04 -16.62
CA PHE A 169 9.22 -16.58 -16.67
C PHE A 169 8.70 -15.99 -18.00
N GLU A 170 8.92 -16.65 -19.14
CA GLU A 170 8.46 -16.12 -20.42
C GLU A 170 6.93 -16.20 -20.53
N LYS A 171 6.31 -17.30 -20.07
CA LYS A 171 4.83 -17.39 -19.98
C LYS A 171 4.25 -16.31 -19.07
N LEU A 172 4.89 -16.05 -17.93
CA LEU A 172 4.49 -14.96 -17.03
C LEU A 172 4.50 -13.61 -17.76
N LYS A 173 5.61 -13.32 -18.45
CA LYS A 173 5.87 -12.08 -19.17
C LYS A 173 4.95 -11.89 -20.38
N GLU A 174 4.63 -12.96 -21.10
CA GLU A 174 3.62 -12.94 -22.16
C GLU A 174 2.22 -12.66 -21.59
N ALA A 175 1.86 -13.31 -20.49
CA ALA A 175 0.56 -13.13 -19.84
C ALA A 175 0.35 -11.71 -19.30
N THR A 176 1.41 -11.00 -18.85
CA THR A 176 1.25 -9.60 -18.40
C THR A 176 0.76 -8.68 -19.53
N ARG A 177 1.17 -8.94 -20.78
CA ARG A 177 0.78 -8.14 -21.95
C ARG A 177 -0.72 -8.18 -22.21
N LEU A 178 -1.36 -9.31 -21.92
CA LEU A 178 -2.81 -9.51 -22.12
C LEU A 178 -3.66 -8.58 -21.24
N PHE A 179 -3.11 -8.09 -20.13
CA PHE A 179 -3.83 -7.21 -19.21
C PHE A 179 -3.79 -5.73 -19.62
N VAL A 180 -2.86 -5.32 -20.48
CA VAL A 180 -2.71 -3.91 -20.90
C VAL A 180 -3.89 -3.52 -21.80
N GLY A 181 -4.39 -2.29 -21.62
CA GLY A 181 -5.51 -1.74 -22.38
C GLY A 181 -6.83 -1.71 -21.60
N HIS A 182 -7.94 -1.65 -22.33
CA HIS A 182 -9.27 -1.46 -21.79
C HIS A 182 -10.05 -2.78 -21.73
N HIS A 183 -10.32 -3.26 -20.52
CA HIS A 183 -10.92 -4.58 -20.28
C HIS A 183 -12.05 -4.53 -19.24
N ASP A 184 -12.97 -5.48 -19.32
CA ASP A 184 -13.93 -5.75 -18.24
C ASP A 184 -13.27 -6.66 -17.19
N PHE A 185 -12.91 -6.10 -16.03
CA PHE A 185 -12.21 -6.80 -14.97
C PHE A 185 -13.15 -7.51 -13.97
N ARG A 186 -14.41 -7.77 -14.33
CA ARG A 186 -15.39 -8.42 -13.43
C ARG A 186 -14.90 -9.77 -12.89
N SER A 187 -14.22 -10.58 -13.69
CA SER A 187 -13.67 -11.88 -13.25
C SER A 187 -12.50 -11.73 -12.25
N PHE A 188 -11.89 -10.54 -12.19
CA PHE A 188 -10.75 -10.25 -11.33
C PHE A 188 -11.13 -9.54 -10.04
N MET A 189 -12.39 -9.19 -9.81
CA MET A 189 -12.79 -8.57 -8.53
C MET A 189 -13.27 -9.58 -7.50
N HIS A 190 -13.28 -9.19 -6.23
CA HIS A 190 -14.09 -9.88 -5.20
C HIS A 190 -15.58 -9.76 -5.53
N LYS A 191 -16.46 -10.57 -4.89
CA LYS A 191 -17.92 -10.61 -5.12
C LYS A 191 -18.47 -9.28 -5.67
N ALA A 192 -19.14 -9.36 -6.82
CA ALA A 192 -19.77 -8.20 -7.44
C ALA A 192 -20.57 -7.45 -6.37
N SER A 193 -20.27 -6.17 -6.19
CA SER A 193 -21.14 -5.31 -5.42
C SER A 193 -22.53 -5.40 -6.04
N LYS A 194 -23.59 -5.55 -5.24
CA LYS A 194 -24.97 -5.44 -5.73
C LYS A 194 -25.31 -4.00 -6.19
N ALA A 195 -24.32 -3.09 -6.18
CA ALA A 195 -24.48 -1.74 -6.70
C ALA A 195 -24.80 -1.81 -8.21
N PRO A 196 -25.92 -1.22 -8.65
CA PRO A 196 -26.33 -1.23 -10.06
C PRO A 196 -25.30 -0.54 -10.97
N ASP A 197 -24.54 0.44 -10.45
CA ASP A 197 -23.64 1.29 -11.22
C ASP A 197 -22.15 0.89 -11.11
N LEU A 198 -21.85 -0.38 -10.85
CA LEU A 198 -20.48 -0.82 -10.72
C LEU A 198 -19.74 -0.78 -12.07
N ILE A 199 -18.88 0.23 -12.24
CA ILE A 199 -18.01 0.34 -13.42
C ILE A 199 -16.88 -0.70 -13.34
N THR A 200 -17.06 -1.85 -14.01
CA THR A 200 -16.08 -2.94 -14.07
C THR A 200 -15.06 -2.81 -15.19
N ARG A 201 -15.36 -1.99 -16.20
CA ARG A 201 -14.41 -1.63 -17.26
C ARG A 201 -13.35 -0.69 -16.71
N LYS A 202 -12.08 -1.07 -16.84
CA LYS A 202 -10.92 -0.29 -16.39
C LYS A 202 -9.85 -0.26 -17.48
N VAL A 203 -9.01 0.77 -17.42
CA VAL A 203 -7.81 0.87 -18.26
C VAL A 203 -6.60 0.47 -17.41
N MET A 204 -5.90 -0.56 -17.85
CA MET A 204 -4.57 -0.93 -17.36
C MET A 204 -3.54 -0.27 -18.29
N GLU A 205 -2.88 0.76 -17.80
CA GLU A 205 -1.83 1.47 -18.52
C GLU A 205 -0.54 0.64 -18.63
N LYS A 206 -0.26 -0.16 -17.60
CA LYS A 206 0.96 -0.95 -17.52
C LYS A 206 0.73 -2.23 -16.74
N CYS A 207 1.20 -3.36 -17.28
CA CYS A 207 1.32 -4.61 -16.57
C CYS A 207 2.58 -5.32 -17.09
N GLU A 208 3.62 -5.34 -16.27
CA GLU A 208 4.92 -5.92 -16.65
C GLU A 208 5.52 -6.70 -15.49
N VAL A 209 6.44 -7.60 -15.83
CA VAL A 209 7.29 -8.28 -14.88
C VAL A 209 8.75 -8.10 -15.26
N LEU A 210 9.58 -7.83 -14.25
CA LEU A 210 11.03 -7.72 -14.40
C LEU A 210 11.72 -8.68 -13.43
N GLU A 211 12.80 -9.32 -13.87
CA GLU A 211 13.73 -10.00 -12.95
C GLU A 211 14.50 -8.92 -12.19
N THR A 212 14.49 -9.02 -10.86
CA THR A 212 15.06 -8.01 -9.96
C THR A 212 15.97 -8.65 -8.93
N ARG A 213 16.51 -7.83 -8.03
CA ARG A 213 17.27 -8.28 -6.86
C ARG A 213 16.44 -8.11 -5.59
N PRO A 214 16.75 -8.85 -4.51
CA PRO A 214 16.26 -8.53 -3.18
C PRO A 214 16.59 -7.08 -2.80
N PHE A 215 15.73 -6.43 -2.01
CA PHE A 215 15.80 -4.98 -1.73
C PHE A 215 17.16 -4.47 -1.22
N TRP A 216 17.96 -5.33 -0.58
CA TRP A 216 19.20 -4.94 0.11
C TRP A 216 20.33 -5.96 -0.13
N SER A 217 20.56 -6.35 -1.38
CA SER A 217 21.60 -7.33 -1.71
C SER A 217 23.03 -6.78 -1.80
N GLU A 218 23.25 -5.50 -1.53
CA GLU A 218 24.60 -4.91 -1.54
C GLU A 218 24.90 -4.30 -0.16
N SER A 219 25.83 -4.95 0.56
CA SER A 219 26.81 -4.33 1.47
C SER A 219 26.79 -4.62 2.99
N TYR A 220 25.87 -5.41 3.57
CA TYR A 220 25.99 -5.77 5.01
C TYR A 220 25.72 -7.23 5.39
N ALA A 221 25.30 -8.09 4.46
CA ALA A 221 25.26 -9.53 4.72
C ALA A 221 26.67 -10.12 4.47
N TRP A 222 27.27 -10.69 5.52
CA TRP A 222 28.57 -11.35 5.53
C TRP A 222 28.77 -12.29 4.30
N PRO A 223 30.02 -12.46 3.78
CA PRO A 223 30.27 -13.00 2.44
C PRO A 223 29.67 -14.37 2.10
N TYR A 224 29.33 -15.18 3.11
CA TYR A 224 28.77 -16.52 2.91
C TYR A 224 27.28 -16.54 2.48
N CYS A 225 26.53 -15.46 2.70
CA CYS A 225 25.10 -15.41 2.33
C CYS A 225 24.87 -14.96 0.87
N VAL A 226 25.86 -14.32 0.25
CA VAL A 226 25.71 -13.59 -1.01
C VAL A 226 26.20 -14.40 -2.21
N SER A 227 27.20 -15.28 -2.03
CA SER A 227 27.74 -16.12 -3.11
C SER A 227 26.87 -17.36 -3.42
N ALA A 228 26.16 -17.93 -2.44
CA ALA A 228 25.41 -19.18 -2.61
C ALA A 228 23.92 -19.01 -3.02
N ASN A 229 23.39 -17.79 -3.09
CA ASN A 229 21.92 -17.57 -3.09
C ASN A 229 21.28 -17.29 -4.47
N ARG A 230 22.04 -16.92 -5.51
CA ARG A 230 21.46 -16.73 -6.86
C ARG A 230 21.15 -18.03 -7.59
N GLU A 231 21.78 -19.12 -7.16
CA GLU A 231 21.47 -20.46 -7.67
C GLU A 231 20.12 -20.93 -7.13
N ASN A 232 19.83 -20.66 -5.86
CA ASN A 232 18.65 -21.22 -5.16
C ASN A 232 17.32 -20.51 -5.47
N TYR A 233 17.34 -19.20 -5.75
CA TYR A 233 16.11 -18.45 -6.05
C TYR A 233 16.30 -17.35 -7.09
N LYS A 234 15.19 -16.94 -7.69
CA LYS A 234 15.04 -15.75 -8.54
C LYS A 234 14.02 -14.80 -7.93
N ALA A 235 14.25 -13.50 -8.04
CA ALA A 235 13.31 -12.48 -7.58
C ALA A 235 12.70 -11.75 -8.78
N TYR A 236 11.41 -11.48 -8.71
CA TYR A 236 10.67 -10.77 -9.74
C TYR A 236 9.81 -9.66 -9.16
N GLU A 237 9.62 -8.62 -9.94
CA GLU A 237 8.72 -7.51 -9.63
C GLU A 237 7.64 -7.40 -10.70
N ILE A 238 6.39 -7.59 -10.28
CA ILE A 238 5.22 -7.35 -11.14
C ILE A 238 4.70 -5.96 -10.84
N THR A 239 4.72 -5.08 -11.84
CA THR A 239 4.22 -3.71 -11.75
C THR A 239 2.90 -3.60 -12.50
N LEU A 240 1.86 -3.10 -11.83
CA LEU A 240 0.55 -2.82 -12.41
C LEU A 240 0.21 -1.34 -12.23
N LYS A 241 -0.12 -0.64 -13.31
CA LYS A 241 -0.54 0.78 -13.29
C LYS A 241 -1.86 0.95 -14.02
N GLY A 242 -2.77 1.70 -13.43
CA GLY A 242 -4.03 2.07 -14.07
C GLY A 242 -4.74 3.20 -13.35
N SER A 243 -5.79 3.73 -13.97
CA SER A 243 -6.57 4.86 -13.44
C SER A 243 -7.30 4.50 -12.13
N GLY A 244 -7.68 3.24 -11.97
CA GLY A 244 -8.25 2.70 -10.76
C GLY A 244 -8.47 1.20 -10.85
N PHE A 245 -8.61 0.55 -9.69
CA PHE A 245 -8.74 -0.89 -9.58
C PHE A 245 -10.00 -1.25 -8.80
N LEU A 246 -10.66 -2.34 -9.20
CA LEU A 246 -11.74 -2.95 -8.45
C LEU A 246 -11.20 -3.62 -7.18
N HIS A 247 -12.09 -3.85 -6.22
CA HIS A 247 -11.73 -4.55 -4.98
C HIS A 247 -11.15 -5.94 -5.29
N LYS A 248 -9.93 -6.20 -4.82
CA LYS A 248 -9.10 -7.40 -5.09
C LYS A 248 -8.66 -7.64 -6.55
N GLN A 249 -8.87 -6.68 -7.46
CA GLN A 249 -8.44 -6.79 -8.87
C GLN A 249 -6.97 -7.15 -8.99
N VAL A 250 -6.10 -6.32 -8.42
CA VAL A 250 -4.65 -6.48 -8.52
C VAL A 250 -4.20 -7.86 -8.00
N ARG A 251 -4.72 -8.27 -6.84
CA ARG A 251 -4.42 -9.57 -6.21
C ARG A 251 -4.78 -10.75 -7.11
N ARG A 252 -5.97 -10.72 -7.70
CA ARG A 252 -6.46 -11.79 -8.58
C ARG A 252 -5.75 -11.80 -9.93
N THR A 253 -5.39 -10.64 -10.46
CA THR A 253 -4.53 -10.53 -11.65
C THR A 253 -3.18 -11.19 -11.39
N VAL A 254 -2.50 -10.81 -10.30
CA VAL A 254 -1.19 -11.40 -9.93
C VAL A 254 -1.30 -12.91 -9.67
N ALA A 255 -2.35 -13.36 -8.99
CA ALA A 255 -2.57 -14.80 -8.78
C ALA A 255 -2.74 -15.57 -10.10
N SER A 256 -3.44 -14.99 -11.07
CA SER A 256 -3.63 -15.60 -12.39
C SER A 256 -2.33 -15.63 -13.18
N LEU A 257 -1.54 -14.55 -13.12
CA LEU A 257 -0.20 -14.50 -13.72
C LEU A 257 0.71 -15.59 -13.14
N ILE A 258 0.74 -15.74 -11.82
CA ILE A 258 1.51 -16.80 -11.15
C ILE A 258 1.01 -18.18 -11.57
N ALA A 259 -0.29 -18.38 -11.73
CA ALA A 259 -0.86 -19.66 -12.14
C ALA A 259 -0.51 -20.04 -13.59
N VAL A 260 -0.32 -19.07 -14.50
CA VAL A 260 0.14 -19.32 -15.88
C VAL A 260 1.62 -19.66 -15.93
N ALA A 261 2.40 -19.13 -14.99
CA ALA A 261 3.83 -19.35 -14.90
C ALA A 261 4.19 -20.68 -14.23
N LYS A 262 3.33 -21.20 -13.36
CA LYS A 262 3.45 -22.55 -12.79
C LYS A 262 3.00 -23.60 -13.79
#